data_AF-A0A2N2YH03-F1
#
_entry.id   AF-A0A2N2YH03-F1
#
_cell.length_a   1.000
_cell.length_b   1.000
_cell.length_c   1.000
_cell.angle_alpha   90.00
_cell.angle_beta   90.00
_cell.angle_gamma   90.00
#
_symmetry.space_group_name_H-M   'P 1'
#
loop_
_entity.id
_entity.type
_entity.pdbx_description
1 polymer ?
#
loop_
_entity_poly.entity_id
_entity_poly.type
_entity_poly.pdbx_seq_one_letter_code
_entity_poly.pdbx_strand_id
1 'polypeptide(L)' 'MFSKSCEYGIRASIYIAEQSLLDKKVSLKEVAKAINSPEAYTSKILQQLALNKIIHTDKGPTGGFSM' A
#
# COMPACT_ATOMS: atom_id res chain seq x y z
N MET A 1 -10.58 20.13 -3.19
CA MET A 1 -9.49 19.52 -3.98
C MET A 1 -8.77 18.51 -3.09
N PHE A 2 -8.55 17.26 -3.53
CA PHE A 2 -7.81 16.27 -2.75
C PHE A 2 -6.29 16.44 -2.92
N SER A 3 -5.52 16.12 -1.88
CA SER A 3 -4.06 16.12 -1.96
C SER A 3 -3.55 14.91 -2.74
N LYS A 4 -2.34 15.00 -3.28
CA LYS A 4 -1.69 13.86 -3.94
C LYS A 4 -1.51 12.67 -2.99
N SER A 5 -1.17 12.91 -1.72
CA SER A 5 -1.11 11.86 -0.70
C SER A 5 -2.42 11.10 -0.56
N CYS A 6 -3.56 11.81 -0.59
CA CYS A 6 -4.88 11.21 -0.51
C CYS A 6 -5.21 10.39 -1.76
N GLU A 7 -4.98 10.94 -2.95
CA GLU A 7 -5.19 10.23 -4.23
C GLU A 7 -4.40 8.91 -4.29
N TYR A 8 -3.11 8.96 -3.95
CA TYR A 8 -2.26 7.77 -3.92
C TYR A 8 -2.63 6.81 -2.78
N GLY A 9 -3.05 7.32 -1.61
CA GLY A 9 -3.53 6.49 -0.50
C GLY A 9 -4.76 5.67 -0.86
N ILE A 10 -5.73 6.29 -1.55
CA ILE A 10 -6.92 5.59 -2.03
C ILE A 10 -6.53 4.51 -3.04
N ARG A 11 -5.72 4.85 -4.05
CA ARG A 11 -5.26 3.87 -5.06
C ARG A 11 -4.46 2.72 -4.44
N ALA A 12 -3.58 3.01 -3.49
CA ALA A 12 -2.79 1.99 -2.79
C ALA A 12 -3.70 1.04 -2.00
N SER A 13 -4.69 1.59 -1.30
CA SER A 13 -5.64 0.81 -0.50
C SER A 13 -6.47 -0.13 -1.39
N ILE A 14 -6.97 0.38 -2.53
CA ILE A 14 -7.72 -0.44 -3.50
C ILE A 14 -6.85 -1.57 -4.04
N TYR A 15 -5.62 -1.26 -4.49
CA TYR A 15 -4.72 -2.28 -5.03
C TYR A 15 -4.37 -3.35 -3.99
N ILE A 16 -4.09 -2.97 -2.75
CA ILE A 16 -3.81 -3.91 -1.66
C ILE A 16 -5.04 -4.78 -1.38
N ALA A 17 -6.25 -4.20 -1.36
CA ALA A 17 -7.49 -4.95 -1.16
C ALA A 17 -7.70 -5.99 -2.27
N GLU A 18 -7.53 -5.60 -3.53
CA GLU A 18 -7.66 -6.51 -4.69
C GLU A 18 -6.70 -7.70 -4.61
N GLN A 19 -5.44 -7.47 -4.22
CA GLN A 19 -4.47 -8.55 -4.05
C GLN A 19 -4.76 -9.40 -2.81
N SER A 20 -5.26 -8.80 -1.73
CA SER A 20 -5.61 -9.53 -0.51
C SER A 20 -6.81 -10.47 -0.73
N LEU A 21 -7.77 -10.10 -1.59
CA LEU A 21 -8.85 -11.00 -2.03
C LEU A 21 -8.35 -12.24 -2.78
N LEU A 22 -7.11 -12.22 -3.26
CA LEU A 22 -6.44 -13.35 -3.90
C LEU A 22 -5.48 -14.08 -2.95
N ASP A 23 -5.58 -13.82 -1.64
CA ASP A 23 -4.66 -14.31 -0.60
C ASP A 23 -3.19 -13.93 -0.85
N LYS A 24 -2.96 -12.82 -1.57
CA LYS A 24 -1.62 -12.30 -1.88
C LYS A 24 -1.27 -11.09 -1.02
N LYS A 25 -0.04 -11.10 -0.52
CA LYS A 25 0.60 -9.93 0.09
C LYS A 25 1.39 -9.21 -0.99
N VAL A 26 1.42 -7.88 -0.92
CA VAL A 26 2.15 -7.05 -1.90
C VAL A 26 3.34 -6.34 -1.27
N SER A 27 4.40 -6.19 -2.05
CA SER A 27 5.57 -5.40 -1.66
C SER A 27 5.36 -3.90 -1.92
N LEU A 28 6.18 -3.07 -1.27
CA LEU A 28 6.23 -1.63 -1.52
C LEU A 28 6.42 -1.31 -3.02
N LYS A 29 7.29 -2.07 -3.70
CA LYS A 29 7.61 -1.87 -5.12
C LYS A 29 6.41 -2.14 -6.02
N GLU A 30 5.66 -3.20 -5.73
CA GLU A 30 4.44 -3.54 -6.47
C GLU A 30 3.38 -2.46 -6.31
N VAL A 31 3.13 -1.99 -5.07
CA VAL A 31 2.18 -0.91 -4.82
C VAL A 31 2.62 0.37 -5.54
N ALA A 32 3.89 0.76 -5.42
CA ALA A 32 4.43 1.96 -6.04
C ALA A 32 4.27 1.93 -7.57
N LYS A 33 4.54 0.77 -8.19
CA LYS A 33 4.34 0.54 -9.62
C LYS A 33 2.85 0.60 -10.01
N ALA A 34 1.98 -0.05 -9.24
CA ALA A 34 0.54 -0.11 -9.52
C ALA A 34 -0.12 1.27 -9.47
N ILE A 35 0.28 2.13 -8.53
CA ILE A 35 -0.31 3.48 -8.37
C ILE A 35 0.48 4.58 -9.11
N ASN A 36 1.55 4.20 -9.81
CA ASN A 36 2.48 5.09 -10.51
C ASN A 36 3.03 6.22 -9.61
N SER A 37 3.58 5.85 -8.45
CA SER A 37 4.13 6.76 -7.44
C SER A 37 5.57 6.38 -7.06
N PRO A 38 6.47 7.35 -6.79
CA PRO A 38 7.81 7.05 -6.30
C PRO A 38 7.80 6.20 -5.02
N GLU A 39 8.68 5.20 -4.92
CA GLU A 39 8.72 4.27 -3.78
C GLU A 39 8.86 4.98 -2.43
N ALA A 40 9.70 6.01 -2.34
CA ALA A 40 9.88 6.79 -1.11
C ALA A 40 8.59 7.51 -0.66
N TYR A 41 7.78 7.94 -1.63
CA TYR A 41 6.51 8.61 -1.36
C TYR A 41 5.43 7.59 -0.97
N THR A 42 5.35 6.49 -1.71
CA THR A 42 4.46 5.36 -1.43
C THR A 42 4.73 4.78 -0.04
N SER A 43 6.00 4.67 0.37
CA SER A 43 6.38 4.17 1.70
C SER A 43 5.76 5.01 2.82
N LYS A 44 5.79 6.34 2.71
CA LYS A 44 5.13 7.23 3.69
C LYS A 44 3.63 7.04 3.73
N ILE A 45 2.99 6.86 2.57
CA ILE A 45 1.55 6.60 2.48
C ILE A 45 1.20 5.28 3.16
N LEU A 46 1.89 4.19 2.81
CA LEU A 46 1.65 2.87 3.39
C LEU A 46 1.91 2.87 4.91
N GLN A 47 2.91 3.60 5.37
CA GLN A 47 3.14 3.79 6.80
C GLN A 47 1.95 4.46 7.49
N GLN A 48 1.38 5.52 6.89
CA GLN A 48 0.19 6.17 7.43
C GLN A 48 -1.03 5.24 7.44
N LEU A 49 -1.24 4.46 6.37
CA LEU A 49 -2.33 3.48 6.30
C LEU A 49 -2.18 2.38 7.37
N ALA A 50 -0.97 1.87 7.57
CA ALA A 50 -0.69 0.85 8.58
C ALA A 50 -0.87 1.39 10.01
N LEU A 51 -0.40 2.61 10.29
CA LEU A 51 -0.61 3.28 11.59
C LEU A 51 -2.09 3.46 11.91
N ASN A 52 -2.91 3.75 10.90
CA ASN A 52 -4.36 3.89 11.03
C ASN A 52 -5.12 2.56 10.91
N LYS A 53 -4.42 1.42 10.89
CA LYS A 53 -5.01 0.06 10.82
C LYS A 53 -5.90 -0.18 9.59
N ILE A 54 -5.62 0.52 8.50
CA ILE A 54 -6.29 0.31 7.20
C ILE A 54 -5.67 -0.87 6.46
N ILE A 55 -4.37 -1.11 6.68
CA ILE A 55 -3.63 -2.25 6.13
C ILE A 55 -2.79 -2.90 7.22
N HIS A 56 -2.50 -4.18 7.04
CA HIS A 56 -1.58 -4.97 7.84
C HIS A 56 -0.20 -5.00 7.17
N THR A 57 0.84 -5.16 8.01
CA THR A 57 2.23 -5.28 7.55
C THR A 57 2.88 -6.47 8.20
N ASP A 58 3.38 -7.37 7.37
CA ASP A 58 4.22 -8.49 7.79
C ASP A 58 5.68 -8.17 7.50
N LYS A 59 6.52 -8.33 8.52
CA LYS A 59 7.96 -8.13 8.39
C LYS A 59 8.63 -9.44 8.00
N GLY A 60 9.63 -9.37 7.12
CA GLY A 60 10.47 -10.50 6.74
C GLY A 60 10.62 -10.67 5.22
N PRO A 61 11.37 -11.68 4.77
CA PRO A 61 11.64 -11.93 3.34
C PRO A 61 10.38 -12.23 2.53
N THR A 62 9.38 -12.84 3.17
CA THR A 62 8.04 -13.14 2.63
C THR A 62 6.97 -12.17 3.16
N GLY A 63 7.42 -11.07 3.78
CA GLY A 63 6.56 -10.03 4.31
C GLY A 63 5.94 -9.17 3.20
N GLY A 64 5.08 -8.24 3.60
CA GLY A 64 4.36 -7.38 2.66
C GLY A 64 3.22 -6.64 3.33
N PHE A 65 2.37 -6.05 2.50
CA PHE A 65 1.13 -5.38 2.90
C PHE A 65 -0.08 -6.22 2.47
N SER A 66 -1.07 -6.29 3.34
CA SER A 66 -2.37 -6.93 3.08
C SER A 66 -3.47 -6.19 3.83
N MET A 67 -4.73 -6.53 3.55
CA MET A 67 -5.88 -6.19 4.38
C MET A 67 -6.38 -7.41 5.15
#